data_AF-A0A5K1CTW7-F1
#
_entry.id   AF-A0A5K1CTW7-F1
#
_cell.length_a   1.000
_cell.length_b   1.000
_cell.length_c   1.000
_cell.angle_alpha   90.00
_cell.angle_beta   90.00
_cell.angle_gamma   90.00
#
_symmetry.space_group_name_H-M   'P 1'
#
loop_
_entity.id
_entity.type
_entity.pdbx_description
1 polymer ?
#
loop_
_entity_poly.entity_id
_entity_poly.type
_entity_poly.pdbx_seq_one_letter_code
_entity_poly.pdbx_strand_id
1 'polypeptide(L)' 'NLREMFKIDAADYMMSICGSDALRELSSPGKSGSVFFLSQDDRFIIKTLRKSEVQ' A
#
# COMPACT_ATOMS: atom_id res chain seq x y z
N ASN A 1 -11.52 -13.94 -5.54
CA ASN A 1 -11.18 -12.72 -4.77
C ASN A 1 -9.72 -12.81 -4.36
N LEU A 2 -8.85 -11.84 -4.73
CA LEU A 2 -7.40 -11.93 -4.47
C LEU A 2 -7.06 -11.90 -2.97
N ARG A 3 -7.77 -11.10 -2.17
CA ARG A 3 -7.49 -10.99 -0.72
C ARG A 3 -7.74 -12.32 0.00
N GLU A 4 -8.84 -13.00 -0.34
CA GLU A 4 -9.15 -14.34 0.20
C GLU A 4 -8.09 -15.38 -0.18
N MET A 5 -7.59 -15.37 -1.43
CA MET A 5 -6.53 -16.29 -1.87
C MET A 5 -5.24 -16.13 -1.06
N PHE A 6 -4.91 -14.91 -0.66
CA PHE A 6 -3.76 -14.61 0.20
C PHE A 6 -4.10 -14.63 1.69
N LYS A 7 -5.31 -15.08 2.06
CA LYS A 7 -5.79 -15.16 3.46
C LYS A 7 -5.70 -13.80 4.18
N ILE A 8 -5.98 -12.73 3.45
CA ILE A 8 -6.08 -11.37 3.99
C ILE A 8 -7.53 -11.15 4.39
N ASP A 9 -7.78 -11.11 5.70
CA ASP A 9 -9.09 -10.74 6.24
C ASP A 9 -9.42 -9.28 5.90
N ALA A 10 -10.70 -9.01 5.63
CA ALA A 10 -11.14 -7.69 5.21
C ALA A 10 -11.06 -6.65 6.33
N ALA A 11 -11.39 -7.02 7.57
CA ALA A 11 -11.31 -6.12 8.71
C ALA A 11 -9.85 -5.83 9.05
N ASP A 12 -8.99 -6.85 9.05
CA ASP A 12 -7.56 -6.67 9.27
C ASP A 12 -6.93 -5.74 8.23
N TYR A 13 -7.26 -5.95 6.95
CA TYR A 13 -6.79 -5.07 5.87
C TYR A 13 -7.19 -3.62 6.13
N MET A 14 -8.47 -3.38 6.45
CA MET A 14 -8.97 -2.04 6.75
C MET A 14 -8.23 -1.40 7.92
N MET A 15 -7.95 -2.15 8.99
CA MET A 15 -7.19 -1.64 10.13
C MET A 15 -5.76 -1.24 9.75
N SER A 16 -5.10 -2.00 8.87
CA SER A 16 -3.74 -1.71 8.42
C SER A 16 -3.64 -0.48 7.50
N ILE A 17 -4.70 -0.12 6.77
CA ILE A 17 -4.66 0.94 5.74
C ILE A 17 -5.56 2.15 5.99
N CYS A 18 -6.59 2.03 6.85
CA CYS A 18 -7.58 3.08 7.11
C CYS A 18 -7.46 3.60 8.55
N GLY A 19 -6.62 4.61 8.74
CA GLY A 19 -6.46 5.33 9.99
C GLY A 19 -5.64 6.59 9.75
N SER A 20 -5.78 7.60 10.61
CA SER A 20 -5.12 8.91 10.42
C SER A 20 -3.59 8.80 10.26
N ASP A 21 -2.97 7.82 10.92
CA ASP A 21 -1.52 7.57 10.88
C ASP A 21 -1.20 6.13 10.43
N ALA A 22 -2.09 5.51 9.65
CA ALA A 22 -1.95 4.11 9.24
C ALA A 22 -0.77 3.88 8.29
N LEU A 23 -0.31 4.92 7.60
CA LEU A 23 0.69 4.84 6.52
C LEU A 23 1.88 5.75 6.80
N ARG A 24 3.08 5.20 6.63
CA ARG A 24 4.35 5.94 6.62
C ARG A 24 4.80 6.10 5.18
N GLU A 25 5.08 7.34 4.76
CA GLU A 25 5.74 7.58 3.48
C GLU A 25 7.17 7.05 3.53
N LEU A 26 7.55 6.28 2.50
CA LEU A 26 8.91 5.82 2.31
C LEU A 26 9.61 6.76 1.33
N SER A 27 10.69 7.38 1.79
CA SER A 27 11.57 8.18 0.94
C SER A 27 12.18 7.31 -0.16
N SER A 28 11.62 7.36 -1.36
CA SER A 28 12.16 6.63 -2.50
C SER A 28 12.71 7.61 -3.54
N PRO A 29 14.02 7.94 -3.51
CA PRO A 29 14.67 8.73 -4.56
C PRO A 29 14.94 7.85 -5.80
N GLY A 30 13.97 7.01 -6.19
CA GLY A 30 14.09 6.02 -7.25
C GLY A 30 13.79 6.58 -8.64
N LYS A 31 14.29 5.90 -9.68
CA LYS A 31 14.17 6.32 -11.10
C LYS A 31 12.73 6.49 -11.60
N SER A 32 11.74 5.82 -11.00
CA SER A 32 10.33 5.89 -11.43
C SER A 32 9.60 7.16 -10.97
N GLY A 33 10.10 7.82 -9.92
CA GLY A 33 9.40 8.94 -9.27
C GLY A 33 8.06 8.54 -8.63
N SER A 34 7.87 7.26 -8.31
CA SER A 34 6.70 6.78 -7.58
C SER A 34 6.85 7.10 -6.10
N VAL A 35 5.75 7.48 -5.45
CA VAL A 35 5.66 7.57 -3.99
C VAL A 35 5.23 6.20 -3.46
N PHE A 36 5.84 5.79 -2.36
CA PHE A 36 5.54 4.55 -1.67
C PHE A 36 5.10 4.86 -0.24
N PHE A 37 4.10 4.13 0.22
CA PHE A 37 3.64 4.14 1.60
C PHE A 37 3.69 2.72 2.16
N LEU A 38 4.07 2.59 3.43
CA LEU A 38 4.11 1.34 4.17
C LEU A 38 3.14 1.42 5.34
N SER A 39 2.33 0.37 5.55
CA SER A 39 1.48 0.29 6.72
C SER A 39 2.29 0.22 8.02
N GLN A 40 1.73 0.66 9.13
CA GLN A 40 2.43 0.66 10.42
C GLN A 40 2.84 -0.73 10.90
N ASP A 41 2.08 -1.75 10.51
CA ASP A 41 2.35 -3.16 10.82
C ASP A 41 3.28 -3.85 9.79
N ASP A 42 3.86 -3.08 8.86
CA ASP A 42 4.75 -3.56 7.79
C ASP A 42 4.15 -4.63 6.86
N ARG A 43 2.82 -4.77 6.83
CA ARG A 43 2.13 -5.80 6.02
C ARG A 43 1.86 -5.39 4.58
N PHE A 44 1.67 -4.10 4.31
CA PHE A 44 1.21 -3.62 3.01
C PHE A 44 2.03 -2.43 2.51
N ILE A 45 2.38 -2.47 1.22
CA ILE A 45 2.95 -1.35 0.49
C ILE A 45 1.89 -0.80 -0.46
N ILE A 46 1.69 0.52 -0.44
CA ILE A 46 0.90 1.26 -1.42
C ILE A 46 1.87 2.02 -2.31
N LYS A 47 1.73 1.88 -3.62
CA LYS A 47 2.58 2.53 -4.63
C LYS A 47 1.71 3.41 -5.53
N THR A 48 2.12 4.65 -5.76
CA THR A 48 1.51 5.48 -6.80
C THR A 48 1.91 5.00 -8.19
N LEU A 49 0.94 4.89 -9.08
CA LEU A 49 1.17 4.61 -10.50
C LEU A 49 0.83 5.85 -11.33
N ARG A 50 1.62 6.11 -12.37
CA ARG A 50 1.27 7.04 -13.44
C ARG A 50 0.14 6.43 -14.25
N LYS A 51 -0.70 7.27 -14.85
CA LYS A 51 -1.80 6.81 -15.71
C LYS A 51 -1.31 5.89 -16.84
N SER A 52 -0.11 6.11 -17.37
CA SER A 52 0.49 5.26 -18.40
C SER A 52 0.91 3.86 -17.92
N GLU A 53 1.03 3.65 -16.61
CA GLU A 53 1.33 2.33 -16.00
C GLU A 53 0.04 1.52 -15.74
N VAL A 54 -1.14 2.16 -15.87
CA VAL A 54 -2.45 1.52 -15.78
C VAL A 54 -2.94 1.28 -17.21
N GLN A 55 -2.99 0.01 -17.62
CA GLN A 55 -3.56 -0.41 -18.90
C GLN A 55 -5.09 -0.38 -18.88
#